data_AF-F2LMU7-F1
#
_entry.id   AF-F2LMU7-F1
#
_cell.length_a   1.000
_cell.length_b   1.000
_cell.length_c   1.000
_cell.angle_alpha   90.00
_cell.angle_beta   90.00
_cell.angle_gamma   90.00
#
_symmetry.space_group_name_H-M   'P 1'
#
loop_
_entity.id
_entity.type
_entity.pdbx_description
1 polymer ?
#
loop_
_entity_poly.entity_id
_entity_poly.type
_entity_poly.pdbx_seq_one_letter_code
_entity_poly.pdbx_strand_id
1 'polypeptide(L)'
;MRVGRPVPALPQPVCDYCGEKALLARFGDAAYPYRDEHGELWVCPPCDAWIGIFPRSRRHVPLGRLANAELRQAKSDLHAALEPLVAAKMRRDGCNAFEARAKGIRWLATQLGQDPASTIHGFDLETCRAAIALVREFLANRQRGEAADPVDGG
;
A
#
# COMPACT_ATOMS: atom_id res chain seq x y z
N MET A 1 1.30 -10.72 46.01
CA MET A 1 1.73 -9.53 45.25
C MET A 1 1.55 -9.82 43.77
N ARG A 2 0.60 -9.16 43.08
CA ARG A 2 0.46 -9.31 41.62
C ARG A 2 1.57 -8.50 40.97
N VAL A 3 2.63 -9.15 40.52
CA VAL A 3 3.65 -8.51 39.68
C VAL A 3 2.92 -8.09 38.40
N GLY A 4 2.78 -6.79 38.17
CA GLY A 4 2.14 -6.26 36.97
C GLY A 4 2.86 -6.81 35.74
N ARG A 5 2.09 -7.34 34.78
CA ARG A 5 2.65 -7.80 33.49
C ARG A 5 3.42 -6.63 32.86
N PRO A 6 4.68 -6.82 32.44
CA PRO A 6 5.46 -5.75 31.82
C PRO A 6 4.69 -5.16 30.65
N VAL A 7 4.56 -3.83 30.60
CA VAL A 7 3.96 -3.14 29.46
C VAL A 7 4.88 -3.39 28.26
N PRO A 8 4.40 -4.03 27.18
CA PRO A 8 5.23 -4.30 26.02
C PRO A 8 5.68 -2.97 25.40
N ALA A 9 6.96 -2.90 25.03
CA ALA A 9 7.54 -1.72 24.41
C ALA A 9 6.78 -1.32 23.14
N LEU A 10 6.74 -0.02 22.86
CA LEU A 10 6.15 0.49 21.63
C LEU A 10 6.89 -0.11 20.42
N PRO A 11 6.17 -0.47 19.34
CA PRO A 11 6.79 -0.91 18.10
C PRO A 11 7.66 0.25 17.58
N GLN A 12 8.96 0.01 17.49
CA GLN A 12 9.89 0.95 16.88
C GLN A 12 10.36 0.34 15.56
N PRO A 13 9.74 0.70 14.42
CA PRO A 13 10.08 0.11 13.14
C PRO A 13 11.51 0.48 12.74
N VAL A 14 12.21 -0.47 12.16
CA VAL A 14 13.56 -0.29 11.62
C VAL A 14 13.45 0.02 10.14
N CYS A 15 14.28 0.95 9.67
CA CYS A 15 14.36 1.33 8.27
C CYS A 15 15.03 0.23 7.45
N ASP A 16 14.33 -0.33 6.47
CA ASP A 16 14.89 -1.36 5.58
C ASP A 16 16.07 -0.85 4.72
N TYR A 17 16.23 0.47 4.57
CA TYR A 17 17.26 1.06 3.71
C TYR A 17 18.58 1.28 4.45
N CYS A 18 18.54 1.86 5.67
CA CYS A 18 19.75 2.20 6.44
C CYS A 18 19.92 1.39 7.73
N GLY A 19 18.93 0.58 8.12
CA GLY A 19 18.97 -0.18 9.38
C GLY A 19 18.73 0.66 10.65
N GLU A 20 18.56 1.96 10.52
CA GLU A 20 18.28 2.85 11.65
C GLU A 20 16.84 2.73 12.13
N LYS A 21 16.63 3.04 13.41
CA LYS A 21 15.28 3.05 13.98
C LYS A 21 14.52 4.30 13.52
N ALA A 22 13.28 4.11 13.07
CA ALA A 22 12.42 5.22 12.74
C ALA A 22 11.99 6.00 13.99
N LEU A 23 11.74 7.28 13.77
CA LEU A 23 11.28 8.25 14.75
C LEU A 23 9.78 8.44 14.59
N LEU A 24 9.06 8.59 15.70
CA LEU A 24 7.65 8.98 15.66
C LEU A 24 7.58 10.49 15.44
N ALA A 25 7.02 10.92 14.30
CA ALA A 25 6.83 12.32 13.96
C ALA A 25 5.34 12.69 14.01
N ARG A 26 5.07 13.89 14.52
CA ARG A 26 3.75 14.52 14.62
C ARG A 26 3.73 15.80 13.80
N PHE A 27 2.52 16.28 13.53
CA PHE A 27 2.34 17.57 12.86
C PHE A 27 3.06 18.68 13.65
N GLY A 28 3.89 19.46 12.95
CA GLY A 28 4.74 20.51 13.53
C GLY A 28 6.18 20.08 13.85
N ASP A 29 6.48 18.77 13.86
CA ASP A 29 7.86 18.30 14.04
C ASP A 29 8.71 18.56 12.78
N ALA A 30 10.00 18.86 12.96
CA ALA A 30 10.91 19.11 11.84
C ALA A 30 11.08 17.91 10.89
N ALA A 31 10.89 16.68 11.41
CA ALA A 31 10.93 15.45 10.62
C ALA A 31 9.59 15.12 9.93
N TYR A 32 8.53 15.92 10.15
CA TYR A 32 7.22 15.64 9.58
C TYR A 32 7.20 15.96 8.07
N PRO A 33 6.88 15.00 7.20
CA PRO A 33 7.06 15.15 5.75
C PRO A 33 5.99 16.02 5.08
N TYR A 34 4.85 16.28 5.74
CA TYR A 34 3.74 17.01 5.15
C TYR A 34 3.60 18.42 5.70
N ARG A 35 3.00 19.31 4.90
CA ARG A 35 2.67 20.69 5.35
C ARG A 35 1.37 20.78 6.13
N ASP A 36 0.51 19.78 6.01
CA ASP A 36 -0.81 19.69 6.66
C ASP A 36 -0.87 18.49 7.63
N GLU A 37 -1.87 18.45 8.51
CA GLU A 37 -2.01 17.38 9.50
C GLU A 37 -2.55 16.08 8.87
N HIS A 38 -1.69 15.06 8.78
CA HIS A 38 -2.03 13.71 8.30
C HIS A 38 -1.94 12.64 9.40
N GLY A 39 -1.96 13.06 10.67
CA GLY A 39 -1.77 12.19 11.83
C GLY A 39 -0.32 11.78 12.05
N GLU A 40 -0.10 10.89 13.00
CA GLU A 40 1.25 10.46 13.40
C GLU A 40 1.87 9.50 12.38
N LEU A 41 3.18 9.65 12.16
CA LEU A 41 3.95 8.89 11.18
C LEU A 41 5.22 8.34 11.81
N TRP A 42 5.65 7.16 11.38
CA TRP A 42 7.03 6.74 11.58
C TRP A 42 7.88 7.23 10.43
N VAL A 43 8.95 7.95 10.72
CA VAL A 43 9.80 8.61 9.73
C VAL A 43 11.26 8.21 9.96
N CYS A 44 11.95 7.94 8.87
CA CYS A 44 13.39 7.85 8.79
C CYS A 44 13.90 9.03 7.95
N PRO A 45 14.31 10.13 8.61
CA PRO A 45 14.83 11.32 7.91
C PRO A 45 15.99 11.05 6.95
N PRO A 46 17.03 10.24 7.28
CA PRO A 46 18.17 10.07 6.36
C PRO A 46 17.80 9.35 5.06
N CYS A 47 16.70 8.59 5.04
CA CYS A 47 16.24 7.87 3.86
C CYS A 47 15.02 8.49 3.18
N ASP A 48 14.55 9.65 3.68
CA ASP A 48 13.29 10.27 3.25
C ASP A 48 12.12 9.26 3.18
N ALA A 49 12.08 8.36 4.18
CA ALA A 49 11.19 7.22 4.21
C ALA A 49 10.22 7.31 5.38
N TRP A 50 8.93 7.06 5.14
CA TRP A 50 7.93 7.09 6.20
C TRP A 50 6.80 6.10 6.00
N ILE A 51 6.06 5.84 7.07
CA ILE A 51 4.84 5.04 7.07
C ILE A 51 3.84 5.58 8.09
N GLY A 52 2.56 5.58 7.72
CA GLY A 52 1.49 5.95 8.63
C GLY A 52 1.22 4.88 9.70
N ILE A 53 0.42 5.28 10.67
CA ILE A 53 -0.01 4.44 11.78
C ILE A 53 -1.48 4.04 11.59
N PHE A 54 -1.87 2.86 12.08
CA PHE A 54 -3.28 2.47 12.10
C PHE A 54 -4.13 3.50 12.86
N PRO A 55 -5.28 3.93 12.31
CA PRO A 55 -6.15 4.90 12.97
C PRO A 55 -6.48 4.48 14.40
N ARG A 56 -6.40 5.43 15.35
CA ARG A 56 -6.68 5.23 16.79
C ARG A 56 -5.77 4.20 17.48
N SER A 57 -4.63 3.85 16.87
CA SER A 57 -3.66 2.95 17.50
C SER A 57 -2.93 3.65 18.65
N ARG A 58 -3.30 3.32 19.89
CA ARG A 58 -2.61 3.79 21.11
C ARG A 58 -1.15 3.34 21.21
N ARG A 59 -0.77 2.36 20.40
CA ARG A 59 0.56 1.76 20.35
C ARG A 59 1.35 2.20 19.13
N HIS A 60 0.86 3.16 18.34
CA HIS A 60 1.54 3.63 17.14
C HIS A 60 1.92 2.49 16.17
N VAL A 61 1.04 1.49 16.01
CA VAL A 61 1.34 0.34 15.15
C VAL A 61 1.47 0.80 13.69
N PRO A 62 2.61 0.57 13.02
CA PRO A 62 2.80 1.00 11.63
C PRO A 62 1.89 0.21 10.69
N LEU A 63 1.43 0.86 9.61
CA LEU A 63 0.59 0.24 8.57
C LEU A 63 1.33 -0.82 7.74
N GLY A 64 2.67 -0.76 7.73
CA GLY A 64 3.54 -1.63 6.94
C GLY A 64 4.98 -1.15 7.01
N ARG A 65 5.70 -1.29 5.90
CA ARG A 65 7.11 -0.88 5.80
C ARG A 65 7.29 0.60 5.47
N LEU A 66 8.42 1.15 5.85
CA LEU A 66 8.83 2.53 5.54
C LEU A 66 9.00 2.69 4.02
N ALA A 67 8.40 3.74 3.46
CA ALA A 67 8.41 4.01 2.03
C ALA A 67 9.23 5.27 1.74
N ASN A 68 10.39 5.10 1.08
CA ASN A 68 11.16 6.21 0.53
C ASN A 68 10.42 6.86 -0.66
N ALA A 69 10.97 7.96 -1.20
CA ALA A 69 10.37 8.67 -2.33
C ALA A 69 10.06 7.75 -3.52
N GLU A 70 11.00 6.90 -3.91
CA GLU A 70 10.84 5.98 -5.04
C GLU A 70 9.72 4.97 -4.81
N LEU A 71 9.66 4.35 -3.64
CA LEU A 71 8.60 3.41 -3.30
C LEU A 71 7.24 4.10 -3.21
N ARG A 72 7.18 5.33 -2.66
CA ARG A 72 5.93 6.10 -2.60
C ARG A 72 5.41 6.39 -4.00
N GLN A 73 6.29 6.76 -4.93
CA GLN A 73 5.91 6.94 -6.33
C GLN A 73 5.42 5.62 -6.94
N ALA A 74 6.16 4.52 -6.78
CA ALA A 74 5.76 3.22 -7.31
C ALA A 74 4.41 2.74 -6.75
N LYS A 75 4.10 3.02 -5.48
CA LYS A 75 2.79 2.74 -4.87
C LYS A 75 1.68 3.62 -5.46
N SER A 76 1.97 4.89 -5.74
CA SER A 76 1.05 5.80 -6.43
C SER A 76 0.75 5.31 -7.86
N ASP A 77 1.79 4.94 -8.60
CA ASP A 77 1.67 4.41 -9.96
C ASP A 77 0.88 3.09 -9.98
N LEU A 78 1.08 2.23 -8.98
CA LEU A 78 0.29 1.00 -8.83
C LEU A 78 -1.18 1.30 -8.54
N HIS A 79 -1.47 2.29 -7.70
CA HIS A 79 -2.85 2.74 -7.50
C HIS A 79 -3.49 3.24 -8.81
N ALA A 80 -2.78 4.06 -9.57
CA ALA A 80 -3.25 4.57 -10.85
C ALA A 80 -3.47 3.43 -11.87
N ALA A 81 -2.56 2.47 -11.94
CA ALA A 81 -2.68 1.31 -12.82
C ALA A 81 -3.89 0.44 -12.45
N LEU A 82 -4.23 0.33 -11.16
CA LEU A 82 -5.38 -0.43 -10.67
C LEU A 82 -6.72 0.26 -10.95
N GLU A 83 -6.76 1.59 -11.13
CA GLU A 83 -8.00 2.35 -11.22
C GLU A 83 -8.98 1.83 -12.30
N PRO A 84 -8.54 1.46 -13.53
CA PRO A 84 -9.43 0.85 -14.51
C PRO A 84 -10.03 -0.49 -14.05
N LEU A 85 -9.26 -1.32 -13.35
CA LEU A 85 -9.75 -2.59 -12.79
C LEU A 85 -10.74 -2.36 -11.66
N VAL A 86 -10.48 -1.37 -10.81
CA VAL A 86 -11.38 -0.95 -9.73
C VAL A 86 -12.70 -0.48 -10.32
N ALA A 87 -12.68 0.46 -11.27
CA ALA A 87 -13.87 0.98 -11.92
C ALA A 87 -14.68 -0.12 -12.64
N ALA A 88 -14.00 -1.03 -13.37
CA ALA A 88 -14.67 -2.17 -14.01
C ALA A 88 -15.33 -3.10 -12.99
N LYS A 89 -14.66 -3.37 -11.86
CA LYS A 89 -15.17 -4.22 -10.79
C LYS A 89 -16.33 -3.57 -10.03
N MET A 90 -16.28 -2.27 -9.80
CA MET A 90 -17.40 -1.52 -9.23
C MET A 90 -18.64 -1.62 -10.13
N ARG A 91 -18.49 -1.44 -11.45
CA ARG A 91 -19.60 -1.56 -12.41
C ARG A 91 -20.18 -2.97 -12.46
N ARG A 92 -19.32 -4.00 -12.43
CA ARG A 92 -19.73 -5.41 -12.56
C ARG A 92 -20.36 -5.97 -11.28
N ASP A 93 -19.75 -5.69 -10.13
CA ASP A 93 -20.11 -6.33 -8.86
C ASP A 93 -20.93 -5.41 -7.93
N GLY A 94 -21.14 -4.13 -8.30
CA GLY A 94 -21.86 -3.14 -7.49
C GLY A 94 -21.16 -2.75 -6.17
N CYS A 95 -19.89 -3.12 -6.00
CA CYS A 95 -19.12 -2.82 -4.79
C CYS A 95 -18.52 -1.41 -4.81
N ASN A 96 -18.13 -0.90 -3.64
CA ASN A 96 -17.45 0.39 -3.53
C ASN A 96 -15.97 0.32 -3.98
N ALA A 97 -15.37 1.48 -4.24
CA ALA A 97 -13.97 1.58 -4.70
C ALA A 97 -12.97 0.95 -3.72
N PHE A 98 -13.20 1.06 -2.41
CA PHE A 98 -12.32 0.50 -1.39
C PHE A 98 -12.28 -1.03 -1.46
N GLU A 99 -13.44 -1.68 -1.52
CA GLU A 99 -13.55 -3.13 -1.66
C GLU A 99 -13.01 -3.62 -3.00
N ALA A 100 -13.33 -2.93 -4.10
CA ALA A 100 -12.83 -3.27 -5.42
C ALA A 100 -11.29 -3.21 -5.47
N ARG A 101 -10.70 -2.16 -4.89
CA ARG A 101 -9.24 -2.00 -4.77
C ARG A 101 -8.61 -3.05 -3.88
N ALA A 102 -9.19 -3.32 -2.71
CA ALA A 102 -8.71 -4.36 -1.81
C ALA A 102 -8.69 -5.74 -2.48
N LYS A 103 -9.72 -6.07 -3.26
CA LYS A 103 -9.78 -7.30 -4.06
C LYS A 103 -8.73 -7.31 -5.18
N GLY A 104 -8.48 -6.18 -5.83
CA GLY A 104 -7.43 -6.03 -6.83
C GLY A 104 -6.01 -6.23 -6.25
N ILE A 105 -5.72 -5.62 -5.11
CA ILE A 105 -4.45 -5.79 -4.38
C ILE A 105 -4.28 -7.24 -3.92
N ARG A 106 -5.34 -7.88 -3.39
CA ARG A 106 -5.31 -9.29 -3.01
C ARG A 106 -4.98 -10.20 -4.19
N TRP A 107 -5.61 -9.96 -5.35
CA TRP A 107 -5.30 -10.70 -6.58
C TRP A 107 -3.84 -10.52 -6.98
N LEU A 108 -3.32 -9.28 -6.95
CA LEU A 108 -1.91 -9.03 -7.22
C LEU A 108 -0.97 -9.76 -6.24
N ALA A 109 -1.28 -9.72 -4.95
CA ALA A 109 -0.50 -10.41 -3.94
C ALA A 109 -0.43 -11.92 -4.22
N THR A 110 -1.57 -12.55 -4.51
CA THR A 110 -1.62 -13.98 -4.89
C THR A 110 -0.77 -14.28 -6.13
N GLN A 111 -0.86 -13.45 -7.18
CA GLN A 111 -0.13 -13.66 -8.43
C GLN A 111 1.39 -13.50 -8.26
N LEU A 112 1.83 -12.67 -7.31
CA LEU A 112 3.24 -12.40 -7.02
C LEU A 112 3.80 -13.30 -5.90
N GLY A 113 3.04 -14.30 -5.46
CA GLY A 113 3.46 -15.20 -4.36
C GLY A 113 3.60 -14.50 -3.00
N GLN A 114 2.98 -13.34 -2.84
CA GLN A 114 2.92 -12.60 -1.57
C GLN A 114 1.73 -13.09 -0.74
N ASP A 115 1.75 -12.81 0.57
CA ASP A 115 0.61 -13.12 1.45
C ASP A 115 -0.66 -12.39 0.93
N PRO A 116 -1.77 -13.11 0.63
CA PRO A 116 -3.03 -12.51 0.18
C PRO A 116 -3.66 -11.52 1.17
N ALA A 117 -3.26 -11.56 2.45
CA ALA A 117 -3.66 -10.56 3.44
C ALA A 117 -2.82 -9.28 3.39
N SER A 118 -1.75 -9.25 2.60
CA SER A 118 -0.89 -8.08 2.42
C SER A 118 -1.67 -6.92 1.81
N THR A 119 -1.40 -5.74 2.35
CA THR A 119 -1.82 -4.48 1.74
C THR A 119 -0.69 -3.91 0.90
N ILE A 120 -0.98 -2.88 0.10
CA ILE A 120 0.05 -2.14 -0.63
C ILE A 120 1.15 -1.57 0.29
N HIS A 121 0.86 -1.36 1.58
CA HIS A 121 1.85 -0.90 2.54
C HIS A 121 2.96 -1.93 2.80
N GLY A 122 2.71 -3.22 2.58
CA GLY A 122 3.70 -4.29 2.71
C GLY A 122 4.61 -4.46 1.49
N PHE A 123 4.22 -3.94 0.32
CA PHE A 123 4.99 -4.14 -0.91
C PHE A 123 6.30 -3.34 -0.92
N ASP A 124 7.34 -3.97 -1.45
CA ASP A 124 8.59 -3.33 -1.82
C ASP A 124 8.56 -2.81 -3.27
N LEU A 125 9.67 -2.21 -3.69
CA LEU A 125 9.77 -1.54 -4.98
C LEU A 125 9.62 -2.53 -6.14
N GLU A 126 10.28 -3.67 -6.06
CA GLU A 126 10.26 -4.70 -7.09
C GLU A 126 8.87 -5.35 -7.18
N THR A 127 8.23 -5.61 -6.05
CA THR A 127 6.83 -6.08 -5.99
C THR A 127 5.88 -5.07 -6.63
N CYS A 128 6.04 -3.77 -6.35
CA CYS A 128 5.24 -2.72 -6.99
C CYS A 128 5.44 -2.68 -8.51
N ARG A 129 6.68 -2.78 -8.99
CA ARG A 129 7.00 -2.81 -10.43
C ARG A 129 6.40 -4.04 -11.12
N ALA A 130 6.58 -5.22 -10.53
CA ALA A 130 6.00 -6.46 -11.04
C ALA A 130 4.46 -6.41 -11.05
N ALA A 131 3.86 -5.86 -9.99
CA ALA A 131 2.41 -5.65 -9.91
C ALA A 131 1.89 -4.74 -11.02
N ILE A 132 2.55 -3.62 -11.29
CA ILE A 132 2.18 -2.70 -12.38
C ILE A 132 2.25 -3.41 -13.74
N ALA A 133 3.31 -4.16 -13.99
CA ALA A 133 3.48 -4.91 -15.24
C ALA A 133 2.33 -5.92 -15.42
N LEU A 134 2.02 -6.69 -14.38
CA LEU A 134 0.92 -7.66 -14.40
C LEU A 134 -0.44 -7.01 -14.67
N VAL A 135 -0.73 -5.87 -14.03
CA VAL A 135 -1.98 -5.13 -14.24
C VAL A 135 -2.09 -4.66 -15.69
N ARG A 136 -1.01 -4.10 -16.25
CA ARG A 136 -0.98 -3.63 -17.64
C ARG A 136 -1.17 -4.77 -18.63
N GLU A 137 -0.51 -5.89 -18.41
CA GLU A 137 -0.67 -7.09 -19.23
C GLU A 137 -2.11 -7.62 -19.18
N PHE A 138 -2.69 -7.70 -17.98
CA PHE A 138 -4.06 -8.15 -17.79
C PHE A 138 -5.07 -7.25 -18.51
N LEU A 139 -4.90 -5.92 -18.42
CA LEU A 139 -5.75 -4.97 -19.14
C LEU A 139 -5.60 -5.09 -20.66
N ALA A 140 -4.38 -5.25 -21.16
CA ALA A 140 -4.12 -5.44 -22.59
C ALA A 140 -4.74 -6.74 -23.12
N ASN A 141 -4.66 -7.84 -22.34
CA ASN A 141 -5.30 -9.11 -22.67
C ASN A 141 -6.83 -8.99 -22.74
N ARG A 142 -7.45 -8.23 -21.82
CA ARG A 142 -8.89 -7.99 -21.87
C ARG A 142 -9.31 -7.20 -23.10
N GLN A 143 -8.58 -6.16 -23.46
CA GLN A 143 -8.87 -5.36 -24.66
C GLN A 143 -8.74 -6.20 -25.94
N ARG A 144 -7.75 -7.09 -26.01
CA ARG A 144 -7.60 -8.02 -27.14
C ARG A 144 -8.75 -9.03 -27.23
N GLY A 145 -9.19 -9.57 -26.10
CA GLY A 145 -10.34 -10.50 -26.07
C GLY A 145 -11.64 -9.81 -26.47
N GLU A 146 -11.88 -8.58 -26.00
CA GLU A 146 -13.07 -7.79 -26.32
C GLU A 146 -13.08 -7.32 -27.80
N ALA A 147 -11.90 -7.11 -28.40
CA ALA A 147 -11.78 -6.82 -29.83
C ALA A 147 -11.90 -8.07 -30.73
N ALA A 148 -11.76 -9.28 -30.18
CA ALA A 148 -11.83 -10.53 -30.92
C ALA A 148 -13.25 -11.16 -30.96
N ASP A 149 -14.19 -10.64 -30.17
CA ASP A 149 -15.62 -10.95 -30.27
C ASP A 149 -16.33 -9.79 -31.02
N PRO A 150 -16.36 -9.77 -32.37
CA PRO A 150 -17.32 -8.93 -33.06
C PRO A 150 -18.70 -9.50 -32.73
N VAL A 151 -19.49 -8.74 -31.97
CA VAL A 151 -20.92 -8.96 -31.83
C VAL A 151 -21.51 -8.87 -33.23
N ASP A 152 -21.70 -10.02 -33.88
CA ASP A 152 -22.59 -10.20 -35.01
C ASP A 152 -24.02 -10.29 -34.47
N GLY A 153 -24.93 -9.53 -35.08
CA GLY A 153 -26.31 -9.38 -34.66
C GLY A 153 -26.78 -7.95 -35.00
N GLY A 154 -27.40 -7.67 -36.15
CA GLY A 154 -28.30 -8.52 -36.94
C GLY A 154 -29.73 -8.14 -36.59
#